data_AF-A0AAU5YQF3-F1
#
_entry.id   AF-A0AAU5YQF3-F1
#
_cell.length_a   1.000
_cell.length_b   1.000
_cell.length_c   1.000
_cell.angle_alpha   90.00
_cell.angle_beta   90.00
_cell.angle_gamma   90.00
#
_symmetry.space_group_name_H-M   'P 1'
#
loop_
_entity.id
_entity.type
_entity.pdbx_description
1 polymer ?
#
loop_
_entity_poly.entity_id
_entity_poly.type
_entity_poly.pdbx_seq_one_letter_code
_entity_poly.pdbx_strand_id
1 'polypeptide(L)' 'MDRTELQAKIDELMRQYHDEEIDGATYAQAMMELTASAQE' A
#
# COMPACT_ATOMS: atom_id res chain seq x y z
N MET A 1 9.42 -7.83 6.39
CA MET A 1 9.73 -6.61 5.62
C MET A 1 10.45 -5.63 6.52
N ASP A 2 11.38 -4.85 5.98
CA ASP A 2 11.95 -3.74 6.73
C ASP A 2 11.03 -2.52 6.68
N ARG A 3 11.11 -1.65 7.69
CA ARG A 3 10.32 -0.41 7.76
C ARG A 3 10.44 0.44 6.49
N THR A 4 11.61 0.44 5.86
CA THR A 4 11.87 1.17 4.61
C THR A 4 11.12 0.57 3.42
N GLU A 5 11.06 -0.75 3.33
CA GLU A 5 10.30 -1.43 2.27
C GLU A 5 8.79 -1.22 2.45
N LEU A 6 8.32 -1.26 3.69
CA LEU A 6 6.93 -0.98 4.02
C LEU A 6 6.55 0.46 3.62
N GLN A 7 7.40 1.43 3.95
CA GLN A 7 7.22 2.83 3.58
C GLN A 7 7.15 2.99 2.05
N ALA A 8 8.09 2.38 1.31
CA ALA A 8 8.13 2.47 -0.14
C ALA A 8 6.86 1.92 -0.81
N LYS A 9 6.31 0.80 -0.31
CA LYS A 9 5.06 0.23 -0.81
C LYS A 9 3.85 1.10 -0.51
N ILE A 10 3.80 1.74 0.65
CA ILE A 10 2.73 2.69 1.00
C ILE A 10 2.80 3.92 0.09
N ASP A 11 4.01 4.45 -0.15
CA ASP A 11 4.21 5.63 -1.00
C ASP A 11 3.80 5.34 -2.46
N GLU A 12 4.11 4.15 -2.97
CA GLU A 12 3.70 3.70 -4.29
C GLU A 12 2.17 3.54 -4.40
N LEU A 13 1.54 2.92 -3.40
CA LEU A 13 0.07 2.79 -3.32
C LEU A 13 -0.63 4.15 -3.27
N MET A 14 -0.10 5.09 -2.48
CA MET A 14 -0.61 6.46 -2.41
C MET A 14 -0.48 7.19 -3.74
N ARG A 15 0.63 6.99 -4.45
CA ARG A 15 0.81 7.56 -5.79
C ARG A 15 -0.19 6.99 -6.79
N GLN A 16 -0.36 5.68 -6.85
CA GLN A 16 -1.33 5.05 -7.75
C GLN A 16 -2.76 5.53 -7.46
N TYR A 17 -3.11 5.71 -6.19
CA TYR A 17 -4.41 6.26 -5.81
C TYR A 17 -4.56 7.74 -6.22
N HIS A 18 -3.50 8.54 -6.07
CA HIS A 18 -3.49 9.94 -6.46
C HIS A 18 -3.55 10.14 -7.99
N ASP A 19 -2.85 9.28 -8.73
CA ASP A 19 -2.81 9.27 -10.19
C ASP A 19 -4.09 8.61 -10.78
N GLU A 20 -5.07 8.25 -9.94
CA GLU A 20 -6.33 7.54 -10.28
C GLU A 20 -6.11 6.21 -11.02
N GLU A 21 -4.91 5.62 -10.90
CA GLU A 21 -4.58 4.31 -11.47
C GLU A 21 -5.27 3.16 -10.73
N ILE A 22 -5.54 3.36 -9.43
CA ILE A 22 -6.31 2.45 -8.60
C ILE A 22 -7.48 3.19 -7.95
N ASP A 23 -8.60 2.48 -7.77
CA ASP A 23 -9.71 3.02 -7.01
C ASP A 23 -9.48 2.91 -5.50
N GLY A 24 -10.28 3.64 -4.72
CA GLY A 24 -10.19 3.62 -3.26
C GLY A 24 -10.42 2.23 -2.65
N ALA A 25 -11.16 1.35 -3.34
CA ALA A 25 -11.40 -0.01 -2.89
C ALA A 25 -10.12 -0.88 -3.02
N THR A 26 -9.43 -0.75 -4.14
CA THR A 26 -8.16 -1.42 -4.44
C THR A 26 -7.06 -0.91 -3.50
N TYR A 27 -6.99 0.40 -3.27
CA TYR A 27 -6.08 0.99 -2.27
C TYR A 27 -6.33 0.41 -0.87
N ALA A 28 -7.59 0.37 -0.44
CA ALA A 28 -7.97 -0.16 0.88
C ALA A 28 -7.64 -1.65 1.04
N GLN A 29 -7.87 -2.47 0.00
CA GLN A 29 -7.50 -3.88 0.01
C GLN A 29 -5.98 -4.07 0.10
N ALA A 30 -5.22 -3.38 -0.75
CA ALA A 30 -3.77 -3.48 -0.77
C ALA A 30 -3.12 -3.01 0.55
N MET A 31 -3.67 -1.96 1.17
CA MET A 31 -3.25 -1.52 2.51
C MET A 31 -3.50 -2.58 3.59
N MET A 32 -4.61 -3.32 3.50
CA MET A 32 -4.92 -4.43 4.41
C MET A 32 -3.94 -5.59 4.24
N GLU A 33 -3.65 -5.99 3.01
CA GLU A 33 -2.66 -7.05 2.71
C GLU A 33 -1.25 -6.64 3.14
N LEU A 34 -0.88 -5.38 2.91
CA LEU A 34 0.42 -4.83 3.27
C LEU A 34 0.64 -4.79 4.79
N THR A 35 -0.39 -4.39 5.55
CA THR A 35 -0.32 -4.37 7.02
C THR A 35 -0.33 -5.77 7.62
N ALA A 36 -1.08 -6.71 7.04
CA ALA A 36 -1.04 -8.12 7.44
C ALA A 36 0.35 -8.73 7.20
N SER A 37 0.94 -8.48 6.03
CA SER A 37 2.28 -8.96 5.66
C SER A 37 3.41 -8.34 6.50
N ALA A 38 3.16 -7.22 7.18
CA ALA A 38 4.12 -6.56 8.05
C ALA A 38 4.02 -7.02 9.52
N GLN A 39 2.95 -7.75 9.88
CA GLN A 39 2.74 -8.31 11.22
C GLN A 39 3.28 -9.75 11.36
N GLU A 40 3.53 -10.44 10.26
CA GLU A 40 4.23 -11.73 10.21
C GLU A 40 5.76 -11.57 10.19
#